data_AF-A0A0W0XZT6-F1
#
_entry.id   AF-A0A0W0XZT6-F1
#
_cell.length_a   1.000
_cell.length_b   1.000
_cell.length_c   1.000
_cell.angle_alpha   90.00
_cell.angle_beta   90.00
_cell.angle_gamma   90.00
#
_symmetry.space_group_name_H-M   'P 1'
#
loop_
_entity.id
_entity.type
_entity.pdbx_description
1 polymer ?
#
loop_
_entity_poly.entity_id
_entity_poly.type
_entity_poly.pdbx_seq_one_letter_code
_entity_poly.pdbx_strand_id
1 'polypeptide(L)'
;MFKKICLLSVVLLTACTMGGNTKQPQLADTYQDNAILMRIEASKDLNLYNDQKHTLKLVIIQVEKVEDVQKQLMSSDSIAKLLDSADDSEDSKNKAGDKQVYMHTLFITPGSKKVYTFPRLAGARRIIVVAGYYDLVPNQVVRVFEIPVFENWKPVTFWEMNRKMGRIAICLMLGAKGINFTDSTSKETTTESLK
;
A
#
# COMPACT_ATOMS: atom_id res chain seq x y z
N MET A 1 -60.61 0.27 -59.76
CA MET A 1 -61.19 0.65 -58.47
C MET A 1 -60.12 0.53 -57.39
N PHE A 2 -59.70 1.68 -56.85
CA PHE A 2 -58.67 1.83 -55.83
C PHE A 2 -59.21 1.45 -54.44
N LYS A 3 -58.45 0.67 -53.67
CA LYS A 3 -58.11 0.87 -52.24
C LYS A 3 -57.56 -0.44 -51.66
N LYS A 4 -56.24 -0.59 -51.66
CA LYS A 4 -55.56 -1.50 -50.75
C LYS A 4 -54.98 -0.69 -49.60
N ILE A 5 -55.53 -0.99 -48.43
CA ILE A 5 -55.04 -0.78 -47.07
C ILE A 5 -53.56 -0.38 -47.00
N CYS A 6 -53.33 0.85 -46.56
CA CYS A 6 -52.03 1.34 -46.10
C CYS A 6 -52.13 1.42 -44.58
N LEU A 7 -51.70 0.35 -43.90
CA LEU A 7 -51.52 0.32 -42.45
C LEU A 7 -50.17 -0.34 -42.20
N LEU A 8 -49.11 0.37 -42.58
CA LEU A 8 -47.74 -0.06 -42.31
C LEU A 8 -47.35 0.49 -40.93
N SER A 9 -47.49 -0.40 -39.96
CA SER A 9 -47.07 -0.26 -38.58
C SER A 9 -45.60 0.19 -38.49
N VAL A 10 -45.38 1.27 -37.75
CA VAL A 10 -44.07 1.77 -37.34
C VAL A 10 -43.44 0.73 -36.39
N VAL A 11 -42.52 -0.08 -36.91
CA VAL A 11 -41.67 -0.94 -36.08
C VAL A 11 -40.55 -0.09 -35.49
N LEU A 12 -40.80 0.44 -34.30
CA LEU A 12 -39.78 1.00 -33.42
C LEU A 12 -38.83 -0.12 -32.99
N LEU A 13 -37.66 -0.20 -33.63
CA LEU A 13 -36.52 -0.96 -33.12
C LEU A 13 -36.03 -0.27 -31.83
N THR A 14 -36.61 -0.70 -30.71
CA THR A 14 -36.14 -0.37 -29.37
C THR A 14 -34.81 -1.10 -29.16
N ALA A 15 -33.72 -0.35 -29.34
CA ALA A 15 -32.41 -0.76 -28.89
C ALA A 15 -32.41 -0.79 -27.35
N CYS A 16 -32.71 -1.95 -26.76
CA CYS A 16 -32.31 -2.22 -25.39
C CYS A 16 -30.79 -2.32 -25.37
N THR A 17 -30.10 -1.21 -25.10
CA THR A 17 -28.71 -1.25 -24.66
C THR A 17 -28.75 -1.92 -23.28
N MET A 18 -28.53 -3.23 -23.28
CA MET A 18 -28.41 -3.99 -22.04
C MET A 18 -27.05 -3.62 -21.46
N GLY A 19 -27.04 -2.50 -20.74
CA GLY A 19 -25.93 -2.04 -19.89
C GLY A 19 -25.75 -3.06 -18.78
N GLY A 20 -25.07 -4.16 -19.11
CA GLY A 20 -24.63 -5.15 -18.16
C GLY A 20 -23.68 -4.46 -17.20
N ASN A 21 -24.16 -4.18 -15.99
CA ASN A 21 -23.29 -3.96 -14.83
C ASN A 21 -22.48 -5.25 -14.63
N THR A 22 -21.37 -5.38 -15.36
CA THR A 22 -20.34 -6.37 -15.07
C THR A 22 -19.87 -6.05 -13.66
N LYS A 23 -20.40 -6.78 -12.68
CA LYS A 23 -19.93 -6.69 -11.29
C LYS A 23 -18.47 -7.10 -11.33
N GLN A 24 -17.59 -6.09 -11.31
CA GLN A 24 -16.17 -6.28 -11.24
C GLN A 24 -15.89 -7.28 -10.09
N PRO A 25 -15.05 -8.30 -10.31
CA PRO A 25 -14.71 -9.25 -9.28
C PRO A 25 -14.29 -8.58 -7.98
N GLN A 26 -14.83 -9.09 -6.88
CA GLN A 26 -14.45 -8.62 -5.56
C GLN A 26 -13.00 -9.00 -5.29
N LEU A 27 -12.21 -8.03 -4.85
CA LEU A 27 -10.85 -8.26 -4.34
C LEU A 27 -10.95 -9.13 -3.10
N ALA A 28 -10.24 -10.26 -3.09
CA ALA A 28 -10.06 -11.05 -1.88
C ALA A 28 -9.14 -10.26 -0.92
N ASP A 29 -9.74 -9.37 -0.14
CA ASP A 29 -9.07 -8.43 0.75
C ASP A 29 -8.74 -9.06 2.11
N THR A 30 -8.13 -10.24 2.04
CA THR A 30 -7.85 -11.07 3.21
C THR A 30 -6.47 -10.77 3.77
N TYR A 31 -6.32 -10.98 5.07
CA TYR A 31 -5.03 -11.00 5.75
C TYR A 31 -4.09 -11.99 5.07
N GLN A 32 -2.83 -11.62 4.90
CA GLN A 32 -1.82 -12.51 4.34
C GLN A 32 -0.52 -12.42 5.13
N ASP A 33 -0.10 -13.54 5.70
CA ASP A 33 1.16 -13.63 6.41
C ASP A 33 2.36 -13.58 5.44
N ASN A 34 3.50 -13.07 5.92
CA ASN A 34 4.75 -12.92 5.18
C ASN A 34 4.60 -12.26 3.78
N ALA A 35 3.73 -11.27 3.68
CA ALA A 35 3.35 -10.65 2.41
C ALA A 35 4.20 -9.42 2.05
N ILE A 36 4.84 -8.80 3.04
CA ILE A 36 5.68 -7.62 2.87
C ILE A 36 7.09 -7.98 3.32
N LEU A 37 8.03 -7.99 2.39
CA LEU A 37 9.46 -8.15 2.66
C LEU A 37 10.12 -6.78 2.56
N MET A 38 10.85 -6.35 3.58
CA MET A 38 11.55 -5.07 3.55
C MET A 38 13.04 -5.26 3.88
N ARG A 39 13.90 -5.02 2.89
CA ARG A 39 15.35 -4.90 3.09
C ARG A 39 15.66 -3.46 3.44
N ILE A 40 16.24 -3.23 4.61
CA ILE A 40 16.64 -1.91 5.09
C ILE A 40 18.16 -1.89 5.19
N GLU A 41 18.78 -0.94 4.50
CA GLU A 41 20.22 -0.69 4.56
C GLU A 41 20.48 0.74 5.01
N ALA A 42 21.16 0.90 6.15
CA ALA A 42 21.53 2.18 6.69
C ALA A 42 22.97 2.54 6.36
N SER A 43 23.20 3.79 5.96
CA SER A 43 24.53 4.34 5.80
C SER A 43 25.27 4.43 7.14
N LYS A 44 26.61 4.49 7.09
CA LYS A 44 27.45 4.63 8.29
C LYS A 44 27.29 5.99 8.98
N ASP A 45 26.85 6.99 8.23
CA ASP A 45 26.54 8.35 8.66
C ASP A 45 25.02 8.56 8.85
N LEU A 46 24.25 7.50 9.12
CA LEU A 46 22.81 7.58 9.33
C LEU A 46 22.40 8.68 10.33
N ASN A 47 21.36 9.43 9.98
CA ASN A 47 20.76 10.47 10.81
C ASN A 47 21.82 11.42 11.40
N LEU A 48 22.67 11.96 10.51
CA LEU A 48 23.79 12.81 10.87
C LEU A 48 23.30 14.19 11.25
N TYR A 49 23.55 14.58 12.49
CA TYR A 49 23.29 15.91 13.01
C TYR A 49 24.45 16.34 13.91
N ASN A 50 24.94 17.57 13.73
CA ASN A 50 26.12 18.08 14.43
C ASN A 50 27.31 17.10 14.42
N ASP A 51 27.61 16.55 13.22
CA ASP A 51 28.68 15.56 12.98
C ASP A 51 28.58 14.25 13.80
N GLN A 52 27.41 13.99 14.39
CA GLN A 52 27.11 12.77 15.12
C GLN A 52 26.01 11.97 14.43
N LYS A 53 26.26 10.67 14.26
CA LYS A 53 25.31 9.71 13.70
C LYS A 53 24.39 9.18 14.80
N HIS A 54 23.12 8.98 14.48
CA HIS A 54 22.12 8.56 15.46
C HIS A 54 21.33 7.35 14.98
N THR A 55 20.80 6.58 15.93
CA THR A 55 19.76 5.59 15.65
C THR A 55 18.53 6.31 15.11
N LEU A 56 17.89 5.72 14.12
CA LEU A 56 16.70 6.26 13.46
C LEU A 56 15.47 5.44 13.88
N LYS A 57 14.43 6.11 14.39
CA LYS A 57 13.10 5.51 14.53
C LYS A 57 12.44 5.47 13.15
N LEU A 58 11.96 4.31 12.74
CA LEU A 58 11.30 4.09 11.46
C LEU A 58 9.93 3.50 11.72
N VAL A 59 8.89 4.14 11.22
CA VAL A 59 7.51 3.70 11.40
C VAL A 59 6.95 3.26 10.04
N ILE A 60 6.41 2.04 10.01
CA ILE A 60 5.79 1.44 8.85
C ILE A 60 4.28 1.40 9.10
N ILE A 61 3.51 1.98 8.18
CA ILE A 61 2.06 2.13 8.32
C ILE A 61 1.38 1.43 7.15
N GLN A 62 0.40 0.58 7.45
CA GLN A 62 -0.43 -0.06 6.43
C GLN A 62 -1.80 0.64 6.35
N VAL A 63 -2.17 1.09 5.14
CA VAL A 63 -3.44 1.80 4.91
C VAL A 63 -4.12 1.33 3.63
N GLU A 64 -5.44 1.52 3.53
CA GLU A 64 -6.17 1.35 2.28
C GLU A 64 -5.90 2.54 1.34
N LYS A 65 -5.92 3.76 1.88
CA LYS A 65 -5.84 5.03 1.15
C LYS A 65 -4.82 5.95 1.81
N VAL A 66 -3.99 6.68 1.03
CA VAL A 66 -2.98 7.60 1.62
C VAL A 66 -3.69 8.77 2.29
N GLU A 67 -4.83 9.14 1.72
CA GLU A 67 -5.74 10.18 2.17
C GLU A 67 -6.16 9.99 3.64
N ASP A 68 -6.12 8.76 4.14
CA ASP A 68 -6.44 8.41 5.53
C ASP A 68 -5.43 8.97 6.54
N VAL A 69 -4.18 9.19 6.10
CA VAL A 69 -3.08 9.68 6.94
C VAL A 69 -2.35 10.88 6.33
N GLN A 70 -2.89 11.44 5.24
CA GLN A 70 -2.20 12.47 4.48
C GLN A 70 -1.86 13.69 5.33
N LYS A 71 -2.80 14.17 6.17
CA LYS A 71 -2.59 15.35 7.03
C LYS A 71 -1.38 15.22 7.96
N GLN A 72 -1.06 13.99 8.37
CA GLN A 72 0.02 13.63 9.27
C GLN A 72 1.38 13.54 8.56
N LEU A 73 1.38 13.60 7.22
CA LEU A 73 2.57 13.48 6.38
C LEU A 73 2.92 14.80 5.66
N MET A 74 2.14 15.87 5.85
CA MET A 74 2.30 17.12 5.08
C MET A 74 3.34 18.08 5.66
N SER A 75 3.57 18.06 6.97
CA SER A 75 4.49 18.99 7.64
C SER A 75 5.39 18.29 8.65
N SER A 76 6.54 18.90 8.94
CA SER A 76 7.48 18.45 9.98
C SER A 76 6.78 18.19 11.32
N ASP A 77 5.95 19.13 11.76
CA ASP A 77 5.24 19.03 13.05
C ASP A 77 4.22 17.90 13.08
N SER A 78 3.55 17.67 11.96
CA SER A 78 2.56 16.59 11.83
C SER A 78 3.24 15.22 11.80
N ILE A 79 4.40 15.13 11.14
CA ILE A 79 5.23 13.93 11.08
C ILE A 79 5.84 13.62 12.46
N ALA A 80 6.33 14.64 13.18
CA ALA A 80 6.83 14.49 14.54
C ALA A 80 5.74 13.89 15.45
N LYS A 81 4.53 14.46 15.43
CA LYS A 81 3.38 13.93 16.20
C LYS A 81 3.01 12.49 15.82
N LEU A 82 3.15 12.12 14.55
CA LEU A 82 2.91 10.75 14.07
C LEU A 82 3.98 9.78 14.59
N LEU A 83 5.24 10.21 14.63
CA LEU A 83 6.35 9.42 15.16
C LEU A 83 6.27 9.27 16.68
N ASP A 84 5.78 10.30 17.39
CA ASP A 84 5.56 10.29 18.84
C ASP A 84 4.35 9.43 19.23
N SER A 85 3.30 9.41 18.40
CA SER A 85 2.11 8.59 18.64
C SER A 85 2.31 7.12 18.30
N ALA A 86 3.34 6.80 17.53
CA ALA A 86 3.77 5.44 17.31
C ALA A 86 4.45 4.92 18.57
N ASP A 87 3.81 3.95 19.23
CA ASP A 87 4.42 3.22 20.35
C ASP A 87 5.78 2.61 19.93
N ASP A 88 6.69 2.49 20.90
CA ASP A 88 8.00 1.87 20.73
C ASP A 88 7.92 0.33 20.72
N SER A 89 6.73 -0.22 21.01
CA SER A 89 6.42 -1.64 20.81
C SER A 89 6.35 -2.02 19.32
N GLU A 90 6.88 -3.20 18.96
CA GLU A 90 7.03 -3.61 17.55
C GLU A 90 5.69 -3.65 16.79
N ASP A 91 4.54 -3.88 17.43
CA ASP A 91 3.24 -3.87 16.77
C ASP A 91 2.19 -3.13 17.58
N SER A 92 1.68 -2.02 17.04
CA SER A 92 0.68 -1.22 17.72
C SER A 92 -0.45 -0.72 16.83
N LYS A 93 -1.68 -0.85 17.33
CA LYS A 93 -2.87 -0.22 16.75
C LYS A 93 -2.95 1.21 17.26
N ASN A 94 -2.34 2.13 16.51
CA ASN A 94 -2.32 3.54 16.85
C ASN A 94 -3.36 4.33 16.07
N LYS A 95 -3.54 5.58 16.47
CA LYS A 95 -4.38 6.52 15.72
C LYS A 95 -3.49 7.42 14.88
N ALA A 96 -3.79 7.51 13.59
CA ALA A 96 -3.34 8.61 12.76
C ALA A 96 -4.55 9.55 12.59
N GLY A 97 -4.64 10.56 13.46
CA GLY A 97 -5.84 11.40 13.55
C GLY A 97 -7.01 10.61 14.11
N ASP A 98 -8.14 10.56 13.38
CA ASP A 98 -9.35 9.87 13.83
C ASP A 98 -9.45 8.41 13.36
N LYS A 99 -8.53 7.97 12.49
CA LYS A 99 -8.52 6.61 11.96
C LYS A 99 -7.57 5.72 12.73
N GLN A 100 -8.03 4.52 13.04
CA GLN A 100 -7.18 3.45 13.55
C GLN A 100 -6.33 2.93 12.40
N VAL A 101 -5.02 3.02 12.56
CA VAL A 101 -4.05 2.52 11.59
C VAL A 101 -3.10 1.56 12.28
N TYR A 102 -2.62 0.58 11.54
CA TYR A 102 -1.60 -0.31 12.05
C TYR A 102 -0.23 0.29 11.80
N MET A 103 0.56 0.38 12.86
CA MET A 103 1.92 0.90 12.83
C MET A 103 2.88 -0.17 13.36
N HIS A 104 4.01 -0.31 12.68
CA HIS A 104 5.13 -1.13 13.12
C HIS A 104 6.34 -0.23 13.29
N THR A 105 6.94 -0.24 14.47
CA THR A 105 8.06 0.64 14.83
C THR A 105 9.37 -0.16 14.80
N LEU A 106 10.37 0.38 14.11
CA LEU A 106 11.72 -0.19 14.04
C LEU A 106 12.76 0.84 14.49
N PHE A 107 13.82 0.37 15.14
CA PHE A 107 14.99 1.18 15.46
C PHE A 107 16.18 0.72 14.61
N ILE A 108 16.66 1.62 13.75
CA ILE A 108 17.71 1.33 12.78
C ILE A 108 19.02 1.99 13.23
N THR A 109 20.05 1.18 13.45
CA THR A 109 21.37 1.68 13.85
C THR A 109 22.24 2.03 12.63
N PRO A 110 23.17 3.00 12.73
CA PRO A 110 24.06 3.34 11.64
C PRO A 110 24.87 2.16 11.11
N GLY A 111 24.96 2.03 9.78
CA GLY A 111 25.69 0.95 9.10
C GLY A 111 25.01 -0.42 9.11
N SER A 112 23.81 -0.53 9.68
CA SER A 112 23.09 -1.81 9.75
C SER A 112 22.47 -2.22 8.41
N LYS A 113 22.33 -3.53 8.21
CA LYS A 113 21.62 -4.13 7.07
C LYS A 113 20.75 -5.26 7.61
N LYS A 114 19.44 -5.16 7.43
CA LYS A 114 18.47 -6.13 7.96
C LYS A 114 17.35 -6.35 6.96
N VAL A 115 16.75 -7.54 7.03
CA VAL A 115 15.55 -7.88 6.29
C VAL A 115 14.45 -8.15 7.31
N TYR A 116 13.32 -7.46 7.12
CA TYR A 116 12.13 -7.63 7.93
C TYR A 116 11.02 -8.22 7.08
N THR A 117 10.14 -8.98 7.73
CA THR A 117 8.97 -9.56 7.09
C THR A 117 7.75 -9.19 7.90
N PHE A 118 6.72 -8.67 7.24
CA PHE A 118 5.47 -8.26 7.87
C PHE A 118 4.28 -8.95 7.22
N PRO A 119 3.24 -9.23 8.00
CA PRO A 119 1.95 -9.59 7.44
C PRO A 119 1.31 -8.39 6.75
N ARG A 120 0.55 -8.64 5.68
CA ARG A 120 -0.35 -7.68 5.07
C ARG A 120 -1.71 -7.79 5.76
N LEU A 121 -2.17 -6.69 6.33
CA LEU A 121 -3.49 -6.65 6.94
C LEU A 121 -4.61 -6.66 5.88
N ALA A 122 -5.78 -7.20 6.27
CA ALA A 122 -6.98 -7.06 5.47
C ALA A 122 -7.30 -5.58 5.24
N GLY A 123 -7.58 -5.17 4.02
CA GLY A 123 -7.79 -3.76 3.65
C GLY A 123 -6.53 -3.04 3.18
N ALA A 124 -5.33 -3.55 3.51
CA ALA A 124 -4.11 -2.83 3.23
C ALA A 124 -3.77 -2.89 1.73
N ARG A 125 -3.71 -1.70 1.13
CA ARG A 125 -3.35 -1.50 -0.29
C ARG A 125 -2.08 -0.68 -0.46
N ARG A 126 -1.67 0.04 0.57
CA ARG A 126 -0.48 0.87 0.55
C ARG A 126 0.31 0.72 1.84
N ILE A 127 1.62 0.85 1.70
CA ILE A 127 2.60 0.84 2.79
C ILE A 127 3.26 2.21 2.79
N ILE A 128 3.22 2.88 3.94
CA ILE A 128 3.84 4.18 4.13
C ILE A 128 4.98 3.99 5.11
N VAL A 129 6.16 4.48 4.74
CA VAL A 129 7.36 4.45 5.57
C VAL A 129 7.66 5.87 5.98
N VAL A 130 7.79 6.10 7.29
CA VAL A 130 8.09 7.40 7.89
C VAL A 130 9.36 7.28 8.72
N ALA A 131 10.39 8.03 8.34
CA ALA A 131 11.69 8.03 8.99
C ALA A 131 11.85 9.23 9.94
N GLY A 132 12.13 8.97 11.22
CA GLY A 132 12.36 9.99 12.23
C GLY A 132 13.75 10.61 12.18
N TYR A 133 14.10 11.24 11.05
CA TYR A 133 15.32 12.02 10.92
C TYR A 133 15.27 13.27 11.79
N TYR A 134 16.43 13.83 12.12
CA TYR A 134 16.51 15.10 12.83
C TYR A 134 15.78 16.23 12.06
N ASP A 135 16.06 16.34 10.76
CA ASP A 135 15.37 17.25 9.86
C ASP A 135 14.18 16.53 9.21
N LEU A 136 12.96 16.78 9.71
CA LEU A 136 11.73 16.16 9.19
C LEU A 136 11.19 16.86 7.94
N VAL A 137 11.97 16.84 6.87
CA VAL A 137 11.51 17.36 5.56
C VAL A 137 10.62 16.29 4.89
N PRO A 138 9.32 16.54 4.67
CA PRO A 138 8.37 15.49 4.26
C PRO A 138 8.81 14.67 3.04
N ASN A 139 9.34 15.33 2.01
CA ASN A 139 9.80 14.69 0.79
C ASN A 139 11.08 13.83 0.96
N GLN A 140 11.83 13.98 2.05
CA GLN A 140 13.03 13.21 2.35
C GLN A 140 12.75 12.04 3.29
N VAL A 141 11.71 12.15 4.13
CA VAL A 141 11.49 11.22 5.24
C VAL A 141 10.27 10.31 5.06
N VAL A 142 9.39 10.60 4.09
CA VAL A 142 8.18 9.81 3.81
C VAL A 142 8.30 9.11 2.46
N ARG A 143 7.98 7.81 2.42
CA ARG A 143 7.85 7.04 1.18
C ARG A 143 6.55 6.24 1.19
N VAL A 144 5.91 6.13 0.04
CA VAL A 144 4.66 5.40 -0.14
C VAL A 144 4.88 4.32 -1.20
N PHE A 145 4.44 3.11 -0.91
CA PHE A 145 4.49 1.96 -1.81
C PHE A 145 3.09 1.42 -2.01
N GLU A 146 2.74 1.12 -3.25
CA GLU A 146 1.47 0.47 -3.57
C GLU A 146 1.64 -1.04 -3.60
N ILE A 147 0.72 -1.76 -2.96
CA ILE A 147 0.72 -3.21 -2.97
C ILE A 147 0.05 -3.68 -4.27
N PRO A 148 0.74 -4.52 -5.07
CA PRO A 148 0.24 -4.99 -6.36
C PRO A 148 -1.05 -5.81 -6.19
N VAL A 149 -1.99 -5.60 -7.10
CA VAL A 149 -3.19 -6.45 -7.27
C VAL A 149 -2.98 -7.28 -8.53
N PHE A 150 -3.05 -8.60 -8.40
CA PHE A 150 -3.01 -9.53 -9.52
C PHE A 150 -4.43 -10.03 -9.84
N GLU A 151 -4.76 -10.04 -11.13
CA GLU A 151 -6.03 -10.58 -11.63
C GLU A 151 -5.80 -12.02 -12.11
N ASN A 152 -6.37 -13.00 -11.42
CA ASN A 152 -6.35 -14.38 -11.91
C ASN A 152 -7.56 -14.60 -12.82
N TRP A 153 -7.33 -14.59 -14.14
CA TRP A 153 -8.32 -14.99 -15.13
C TRP A 153 -8.38 -16.52 -15.23
N LYS A 154 -9.52 -17.13 -14.85
CA LYS A 154 -9.79 -18.55 -15.12
C LYS A 154 -10.75 -18.68 -16.32
N PRO A 155 -10.29 -19.15 -17.49
CA PRO A 155 -11.12 -19.19 -18.70
C PRO A 155 -12.29 -20.19 -18.65
N VAL A 156 -12.28 -21.15 -17.71
CA VAL A 156 -13.28 -22.24 -17.65
C VAL A 156 -14.47 -21.90 -16.75
N THR A 157 -14.37 -20.84 -15.94
CA THR A 157 -15.43 -20.36 -15.05
C THR A 157 -15.50 -18.85 -15.17
N PHE A 158 -16.13 -18.35 -16.24
CA PHE A 158 -16.28 -16.92 -16.57
C PHE A 158 -16.86 -16.04 -15.43
N TRP A 159 -17.41 -16.67 -14.39
CA TRP A 159 -18.11 -16.02 -13.28
C TRP A 159 -17.25 -15.92 -12.00
N GLU A 160 -16.05 -16.52 -11.97
CA GLU A 160 -15.13 -16.51 -10.82
C GLU A 160 -13.83 -15.73 -11.11
N MET A 161 -13.97 -14.45 -11.46
CA MET A 161 -12.81 -13.59 -11.55
C MET A 161 -12.34 -13.32 -10.10
N ASN A 162 -11.14 -13.80 -9.73
CA ASN A 162 -10.60 -13.73 -8.37
C ASN A 162 -9.40 -12.80 -8.37
N ARG A 163 -9.57 -11.58 -7.88
CA ARG A 163 -8.44 -10.66 -7.69
C ARG A 163 -7.75 -10.99 -6.37
N LYS A 164 -6.45 -11.32 -6.44
CA LYS A 164 -5.62 -11.60 -5.27
C LYS A 164 -4.56 -10.51 -5.14
N MET A 165 -4.31 -10.08 -3.91
CA MET A 165 -3.19 -9.16 -3.68
C MET A 165 -1.88 -9.95 -3.64
N GLY A 166 -0.84 -9.32 -4.20
CA GLY A 166 0.49 -9.93 -4.29
C GLY A 166 1.34 -9.75 -3.05
N ARG A 167 2.51 -10.37 -3.09
CA ARG A 167 3.61 -10.07 -2.17
C ARG A 167 4.46 -8.93 -2.73
N ILE A 168 4.97 -8.09 -1.85
CA ILE A 168 5.86 -6.97 -2.21
C ILE A 168 7.19 -7.09 -1.47
N ALA A 169 8.28 -6.85 -2.20
CA ALA A 169 9.62 -6.71 -1.66
C ALA A 169 10.07 -5.27 -1.84
N ILE A 170 10.43 -4.59 -0.74
CA ILE A 170 10.86 -3.20 -0.71
C ILE A 170 12.35 -3.16 -0.32
N CYS A 171 13.16 -2.42 -1.07
CA CYS A 171 14.52 -2.08 -0.69
C CYS A 171 14.56 -0.61 -0.27
N LEU A 172 14.98 -0.35 0.96
CA LEU A 172 15.03 0.99 1.56
C LEU A 172 16.47 1.31 1.95
N MET A 173 17.03 2.35 1.32
CA MET A 173 18.36 2.87 1.66
C MET A 173 18.25 4.17 2.45
N LEU A 174 18.71 4.12 3.70
CA LEU A 174 18.66 5.22 4.65
C LEU A 174 20.01 5.95 4.66
N GLY A 175 20.00 7.22 4.28
CA GLY A 175 21.18 8.08 4.21
C GLY A 175 21.39 8.94 5.45
N ALA A 176 22.28 9.92 5.32
CA ALA A 176 22.62 10.84 6.40
C ALA A 176 21.45 11.73 6.83
N LYS A 177 20.69 12.26 5.87
CA LYS A 177 19.63 13.26 6.11
C LYS A 177 18.24 12.85 5.62
N GLY A 178 18.13 11.68 4.99
CA GLY A 178 16.86 11.24 4.41
C GLY A 178 16.96 9.87 3.77
N ILE A 179 15.82 9.44 3.22
CA ILE A 179 15.71 8.20 2.47
C ILE A 179 16.29 8.42 1.07
N ASN A 180 17.47 7.86 0.81
CA ASN A 180 18.23 8.09 -0.40
C ASN A 180 17.69 7.33 -1.61
N PHE A 181 17.27 6.07 -1.40
CA PHE A 181 16.81 5.23 -2.49
C PHE A 181 15.74 4.26 -2.00
N THR A 182 14.78 4.01 -2.89
CA THR A 182 13.70 3.05 -2.69
C THR A 182 13.45 2.29 -3.98
N ASP A 183 13.41 0.97 -3.88
CA ASP A 183 12.95 0.08 -4.95
C ASP A 183 11.86 -0.85 -4.42
N SER A 184 10.93 -1.27 -5.28
CA SER A 184 9.89 -2.22 -4.93
C SER A 184 9.65 -3.21 -6.06
N THR A 185 9.73 -4.51 -5.76
CA THR A 185 9.40 -5.59 -6.69
C THR A 185 8.17 -6.34 -6.19
N SER A 186 7.26 -6.70 -7.10
CA SER A 186 6.06 -7.47 -6.83
C SER A 186 6.19 -8.90 -7.34
N LYS A 187 5.65 -9.87 -6.59
CA LYS A 187 5.41 -11.24 -7.07
C LYS A 187 3.99 -11.68 -6.74
N GLU A 188 3.39 -12.43 -7.64
CA GLU A 188 2.07 -13.02 -7.43
C GLU A 188 2.11 -14.11 -6.35
N THR A 189 1.06 -14.21 -5.54
CA THR A 189 0.92 -15.27 -4.53
C THR A 189 0.48 -16.56 -5.23
N THR A 190 1.42 -17.32 -5.80
CA THR A 190 1.15 -18.66 -6.32
C THR A 190 0.85 -19.60 -5.15
N THR A 191 -0.36 -20.16 -5.12
CA THR A 191 -0.78 -21.15 -4.12
C THR A 191 -0.21 -22.52 -4.50
N GLU A 192 1.10 -22.71 -4.41
CA GLU A 192 1.75 -24.02 -4.43
C GLU A 192 2.44 -24.24 -3.08
N SER A 193 1.70 -24.78 -2.11
CA SER A 193 2.23 -25.63 -1.03
C SER A 193 1.10 -25.95 -0.04
N LEU A 194 0.23 -26.86 -0.43
CA LEU A 194 -0.34 -27.86 0.48
C LEU A 194 -0.42 -29.14 -0.38
N LYS A 195 0.62 -29.96 -0.25
CA LYS A 195 0.59 -31.36 -0.68
C LYS A 195 -0.42 -32.12 0.18
#